data_AF-A0A933MGY3-F1
#
_entry.id   AF-A0A933MGY3-F1
#
_cell.length_a   1.000
_cell.length_b   1.000
_cell.length_c   1.000
_cell.angle_alpha   90.00
_cell.angle_beta   90.00
_cell.angle_gamma   90.00
#
_symmetry.space_group_name_H-M   'P 1'
#
loop_
_entity.id
_entity.type
_entity.pdbx_description
1 polymer ?
#
loop_
_entity_poly.entity_id
_entity_poly.type
_entity_poly.pdbx_seq_one_letter_code
_entity_poly.pdbx_strand_id
1 'polypeptide(L)' 'MLRYSHGETVANRELDKIFGEGTIKDKRKRNKRAKEAVERYGYTQKEVADFIGVHYSVAGRLLR' A
#
# COMPACT_ATOMS: atom_id res chain seq x y z
N MET A 1 9.78 20.20 -0.34
CA MET A 1 9.94 18.75 -0.14
C MET A 1 9.93 18.09 -1.51
N LEU A 2 11.11 17.78 -2.06
CA LEU A 2 11.27 17.17 -3.39
C LEU A 2 10.85 15.70 -3.31
N ARG A 3 9.67 15.33 -3.83
CA ARG A 3 9.33 13.91 -4.07
C ARG A 3 9.93 13.50 -5.41
N TYR A 4 10.96 12.66 -5.33
CA TYR A 4 11.70 12.11 -6.45
C TYR A 4 10.79 11.27 -7.37
N SER A 5 10.70 11.67 -8.64
CA SER A 5 10.02 10.94 -9.73
C SER A 5 10.86 9.80 -10.32
N HIS A 6 11.42 8.91 -9.50
CA HIS A 6 12.20 7.76 -10.02
C HIS A 6 12.04 6.44 -9.22
N GLY A 7 10.95 6.29 -8.47
CA GLY A 7 10.80 5.21 -7.47
C GLY A 7 9.81 4.08 -7.79
N GLU A 8 9.11 4.09 -8.93
CA GLU A 8 7.97 3.17 -9.16
C GLU A 8 8.35 1.68 -9.05
N THR A 9 9.56 1.30 -9.46
CA THR A 9 10.00 -0.12 -9.45
C THR A 9 10.50 -0.59 -8.08
N VAL A 10 11.12 0.29 -7.28
CA VAL A 10 11.66 -0.07 -5.96
C VAL A 10 10.56 -0.08 -4.91
N ALA A 11 9.65 0.90 -4.96
CA ALA A 11 8.50 1.00 -4.06
C ALA A 11 7.57 -0.22 -4.19
N ASN A 12 7.31 -0.68 -5.43
CA ASN A 12 6.47 -1.86 -5.66
C ASN A 12 7.08 -3.15 -5.08
N ARG A 13 8.41 -3.31 -5.13
CA ARG A 13 9.10 -4.49 -4.59
C ARG A 13 9.05 -4.60 -3.07
N GLU A 14 9.03 -3.47 -2.39
CA GLU A 14 8.94 -3.39 -0.92
C GLU A 14 7.49 -3.60 -0.44
N LEU A 15 6.51 -3.02 -1.16
CA LEU A 15 5.10 -3.30 -0.92
C LEU A 15 4.77 -4.78 -1.12
N ASP A 16 5.38 -5.46 -2.10
CA ASP A 16 5.21 -6.90 -2.31
C ASP A 16 5.68 -7.74 -1.11
N LYS A 17 6.75 -7.30 -0.41
CA LYS A 17 7.19 -7.95 0.84
C LYS A 17 6.20 -7.73 1.99
N ILE A 18 5.60 -6.54 2.06
CA ILE A 18 4.61 -6.19 3.10
C ILE A 18 3.30 -6.94 2.85
N PHE A 19 2.88 -7.02 1.59
CA PHE A 19 1.70 -7.72 1.11
C PHE A 19 2.08 -9.10 0.57
N GLY A 20 2.54 -9.97 1.47
CA GLY A 20 2.85 -11.35 1.11
C GLY A 20 1.67 -12.09 0.43
N GLU A 21 1.93 -13.28 -0.09
CA GLU A 21 0.99 -14.01 -0.93
C GLU A 21 -0.40 -14.21 -0.31
N GLY A 22 -1.45 -13.96 -1.08
CA GLY A 22 -2.84 -14.07 -0.63
C GLY A 22 -3.32 -12.97 0.31
N THR A 23 -2.46 -12.06 0.78
CA THR A 23 -2.83 -10.92 1.65
C THR A 23 -3.89 -10.03 0.99
N ILE A 24 -3.80 -9.81 -0.33
CA ILE A 24 -4.73 -8.94 -1.06
C ILE A 24 -6.16 -9.52 -1.07
N LYS A 25 -6.32 -10.85 -1.11
CA LYS A 25 -7.63 -11.53 -1.17
C LYS A 25 -8.34 -11.55 0.19
N ASP A 26 -7.59 -11.53 1.29
CA ASP A 26 -8.14 -11.46 2.64
C ASP A 26 -8.29 -10.00 3.09
N LYS A 27 -9.53 -9.52 3.18
CA LYS A 27 -9.86 -8.15 3.56
C LYS A 27 -9.23 -7.72 4.90
N ARG A 28 -9.22 -8.60 5.91
CA ARG A 28 -8.66 -8.25 7.24
C ARG A 28 -7.14 -8.11 7.15
N LYS A 29 -6.47 -9.06 6.51
CA LYS A 29 -5.00 -9.01 6.33
C LYS A 29 -4.57 -7.82 5.49
N ARG A 30 -5.27 -7.57 4.38
CA ARG A 30 -5.04 -6.42 3.51
C ARG A 30 -5.11 -5.10 4.26
N ASN A 31 -6.16 -4.88 5.06
CA ASN A 31 -6.32 -3.63 5.80
C ASN A 31 -5.20 -3.44 6.84
N LYS A 32 -4.85 -4.52 7.55
CA LYS A 32 -3.75 -4.50 8.52
C LYS A 32 -2.42 -4.13 7.84
N ARG A 33 -2.10 -4.75 6.70
CA ARG A 33 -0.88 -4.46 5.94
C ARG A 33 -0.87 -3.08 5.29
N ALA A 34 -2.03 -2.62 4.80
CA ALA A 34 -2.17 -1.25 4.29
C ALA A 34 -1.87 -0.21 5.38
N LYS A 35 -2.40 -0.41 6.60
CA LYS A 35 -2.11 0.46 7.72
C LYS A 35 -0.63 0.43 8.09
N GLU A 36 -0.03 -0.76 8.11
CA GLU A 36 1.39 -0.94 8.40
C GLU A 36 2.30 -0.25 7.36
N ALA A 37 1.98 -0.38 6.07
CA ALA A 37 2.71 0.29 4.98
C ALA A 37 2.71 1.81 5.15
N VAL A 38 1.57 2.39 5.56
CA VAL A 38 1.46 3.83 5.77
C VAL A 38 2.19 4.27 7.04
N GLU A 39 1.90 3.63 8.18
CA GLU A 39 2.38 4.07 9.50
C GLU A 39 3.84 3.74 9.76
N ARG A 40 4.32 2.57 9.31
CA ARG A 40 5.67 2.09 9.60
C ARG A 40 6.66 2.34 8.47
N TYR A 41 6.19 2.27 7.22
CA TYR A 41 7.05 2.38 6.04
C TYR A 41 6.90 3.72 5.30
N GLY A 42 5.95 4.58 5.70
CA GLY A 42 5.80 5.93 5.17
C GLY A 42 5.16 6.01 3.78
N TYR A 43 4.56 4.92 3.28
CA TYR A 43 3.84 4.94 2.02
C TYR A 43 2.60 5.83 2.12
N THR A 44 2.29 6.51 1.04
CA THR A 44 1.03 7.25 0.92
C THR A 44 -0.13 6.30 0.68
N GLN A 45 -1.34 6.72 1.06
CA GLN A 45 -2.54 5.94 0.79
C GLN A 45 -2.73 5.67 -0.71
N LYS A 46 -2.26 6.59 -1.57
CA LYS A 46 -2.29 6.45 -3.03
C LYS A 46 -1.37 5.31 -3.49
N GLU A 47 -0.10 5.30 -3.06
CA GLU A 47 0.86 4.24 -3.41
C GLU A 47 0.34 2.86 -2.98
N VAL A 48 -0.26 2.77 -1.79
CA VAL A 48 -0.88 1.53 -1.31
C VAL A 48 -2.11 1.15 -2.14
N ALA A 49 -2.95 2.11 -2.53
CA ALA A 49 -4.13 1.86 -3.36
C ALA A 49 -3.76 1.35 -4.77
N ASP A 50 -2.77 2.02 -5.38
CA ASP A 50 -2.24 1.69 -6.69
C ASP A 50 -1.63 0.28 -6.69
N PHE A 51 -0.85 -0.07 -5.65
CA PHE A 51 -0.29 -1.41 -5.48
C PHE A 51 -1.34 -2.51 -5.29
N ILE A 52 -2.36 -2.27 -4.46
CA ILE A 52 -3.45 -3.24 -4.21
C ILE A 52 -4.37 -3.37 -5.45
N GLY A 53 -4.35 -2.40 -6.37
CA GLY A 53 -5.24 -2.35 -7.53
C GLY A 53 -6.66 -1.94 -7.15
N VAL A 54 -6.84 -1.11 -6.12
CA VAL A 54 -8.15 -0.59 -5.70
C VAL A 54 -8.23 0.91 -5.90
N HIS A 55 -9.41 1.39 -6.28
CA HIS A 55 -9.64 2.83 -6.41
C HIS A 55 -9.39 3.55 -5.07
N TYR A 56 -8.81 4.75 -5.12
CA TYR A 56 -8.41 5.54 -3.94
C TYR A 56 -9.53 5.69 -2.88
N SER A 57 -10.78 5.81 -3.32
CA SER A 57 -11.95 5.92 -2.44
C SER A 57 -12.21 4.66 -1.60
N VAL A 58 -11.75 3.49 -2.07
CA VAL A 58 -11.77 2.23 -1.34
C VAL A 58 -10.62 2.20 -0.33
N ALA A 59 -9.43 2.63 -0.72
CA ALA A 59 -8.26 2.69 0.17
C ALA A 59 -8.50 3.57 1.41
N GLY A 60 -9.16 4.72 1.23
CA GLY A 60 -9.56 5.58 2.35
C GLY A 60 -10.53 4.92 3.35
N ARG A 61 -11.26 3.87 2.95
CA ARG A 61 -12.09 3.03 3.85
C ARG A 61 -11.30 1.88 4.49
N LEU A 62 -10.15 1.50 3.92
CA LEU A 62 -9.29 0.45 4.50
C LEU A 62 -8.46 0.96 5.67
N LEU A 63 -8.21 2.28 5.71
CA LEU A 63 -7.34 2.96 6.67
C LEU A 63 -8.10 3.73 7.77
N ARG A 64 -9.43 3.74 7.73
CA ARG A 64 -10.27 4.25 8.84
C ARG A 64 -10.39 3.25 9.97
#